data_AF-A0A7K8Y502-F1
#
_entry.id   AF-A0A7K8Y502-F1
#
_cell.length_a   1.000
_cell.length_b   1.000
_cell.length_c   1.000
_cell.angle_alpha   90.00
_cell.angle_beta   90.00
_cell.angle_gamma   90.00
#
_symmetry.space_group_name_H-M   'P 1'
#
loop_
_entity.id
_entity.type
_entity.pdbx_description
1 polymer ?
#
loop_
_entity_poly.entity_id
_entity_poly.type
_entity_poly.pdbx_seq_one_letter_code
_entity_poly.pdbx_strand_id
1 'polypeptide(L)' 'HPNILRLYNYFHDRRRVFLVLEFAPRGELYKELQRCKRLEPTRTATVGTPKC' A
#
# COMPACT_ATOMS: atom_id res chain seq x y z
N HIS A 1 -2.40 8.32 7.85
CA HIS A 1 -0.92 8.18 7.81
C HIS A 1 -0.48 8.19 6.35
N PRO A 2 0.64 8.82 5.96
CA PRO A 2 1.07 8.92 4.56
C PRO A 2 1.29 7.57 3.86
N ASN A 3 1.63 6.52 4.61
CA ASN A 3 1.90 5.18 4.07
C ASN A 3 0.71 4.20 4.21
N ILE A 4 -0.49 4.69 4.52
CA ILE A 4 -1.70 3.86 4.64
C ILE A 4 -2.74 4.44 3.68
N LEU A 5 -3.37 3.57 2.89
CA LEU A 5 -4.44 3.98 1.99
C LEU A 5 -5.55 4.69 2.77
N ARG A 6 -5.89 5.89 2.33
CA ARG A 6 -7.01 6.62 2.90
C ARG A 6 -8.32 5.98 2.47
N LEU A 7 -9.21 5.76 3.44
CA LEU A 7 -10.60 5.44 3.20
C LEU A 7 -11.35 6.75 2.99
N TYR A 8 -11.92 6.94 1.80
CA TYR A 8 -12.71 8.14 1.49
C TYR A 8 -14.16 7.97 1.89
N ASN A 9 -14.73 6.80 1.62
CA ASN A 9 -16.12 6.52 1.94
C ASN A 9 -16.37 5.00 2.05
N TYR A 10 -17.48 4.61 2.66
CA TYR A 10 -17.96 3.24 2.64
C TYR A 10 -19.48 3.23 2.49
N PHE A 11 -19.99 2.22 1.81
CA PHE A 11 -21.42 1.97 1.73
C PHE A 11 -21.66 0.47 1.79
N HIS A 12 -22.87 0.07 2.17
CA HIS A 12 -23.18 -1.34 2.31
C HIS A 12 -24.64 -1.60 1.96
N ASP A 13 -24.87 -2.79 1.41
CA ASP A 13 -26.20 -3.37 1.26
C ASP A 13 -26.40 -4.44 2.33
N ARG A 14 -27.61 -5.02 2.42
CA ARG A 14 -27.93 -6.09 3.38
C ARG A 14 -27.00 -7.32 3.32
N ARG A 15 -26.23 -7.51 2.24
CA ARG A 15 -25.39 -8.70 2.03
C ARG A 15 -23.91 -8.40 1.86
N ARG A 16 -23.48 -7.14 1.65
CA ARG A 16 -22.10 -6.80 1.27
C ARG A 16 -21.73 -5.40 1.74
N VAL A 17 -20.44 -5.22 2.05
CA VAL A 17 -19.83 -3.93 2.39
C VAL A 17 -18.87 -3.54 1.27
N PHE A 18 -18.92 -2.28 0.85
CA PHE A 18 -18.07 -1.69 -0.18
C PHE A 18 -17.25 -0.55 0.44
N LEU A 19 -15.93 -0.58 0.17
CA LEU A 19 -14.97 0.37 0.70
C LEU A 19 -14.37 1.16 -0.46
N VAL A 20 -14.47 2.49 -0.41
CA VAL A 20 -13.86 3.40 -1.39
C VAL A 20 -12.52 3.87 -0.84
N LEU A 21 -11.45 3.27 -1.37
CA LEU A 21 -10.07 3.52 -0.95
C LEU A 21 -9.33 4.39 -1.97
N GLU A 22 -8.28 5.05 -1.50
CA GLU A 22 -7.27 5.68 -2.35
C GLU A 22 -6.67 4.70 -3.36
N PHE A 23 -6.53 5.14 -4.61
CA PHE A 23 -6.04 4.30 -5.69
C PHE A 23 -4.53 4.07 -5.59
N ALA A 24 -4.12 2.80 -5.52
CA ALA A 24 -2.72 2.39 -5.45
C ALA A 24 -2.24 1.86 -6.83
N PRO A 25 -1.68 2.70 -7.71
CA PRO A 25 -1.33 2.31 -9.09
C PRO A 25 -0.22 1.25 -9.18
N ARG A 26 0.60 1.12 -8.14
CA ARG A 26 1.75 0.19 -8.12
C ARG A 26 1.39 -1.23 -7.71
N GLY A 27 0.12 -1.49 -7.37
CA GLY A 27 -0.36 -2.81 -6.99
C GLY A 27 0.30 -3.34 -5.71
N GLU A 28 0.35 -4.67 -5.58
CA GLU A 28 0.83 -5.36 -4.39
C GLU A 28 2.35 -5.52 -4.40
N LEU A 29 3.01 -5.11 -3.32
CA LEU A 29 4.46 -5.28 -3.12
C LEU A 29 4.91 -6.74 -3.27
N TYR A 30 4.05 -7.70 -2.91
CA TYR A 30 4.37 -9.12 -3.01
C TYR A 30 4.60 -9.58 -4.46
N LYS A 31 3.89 -9.00 -5.44
CA LYS A 31 4.09 -9.30 -6.87
C LYS A 31 5.46 -8.81 -7.36
N GLU A 32 5.88 -7.63 -6.91
CA GLU A 32 7.22 -7.11 -7.16
C GLU A 32 8.30 -7.97 -6.50
N LEU A 33 8.05 -8.45 -5.27
CA LEU A 33 8.97 -9.36 -4.57
C LEU A 33 9.13 -10.70 -5.31
N GLN A 34 8.04 -11.28 -5.81
CA GLN A 34 8.10 -12.51 -6.61
C GLN A 34 8.88 -12.33 -7.91
N ARG A 35 8.77 -11.18 -8.57
CA ARG A 35 9.49 -10.89 -9.82
C ARG A 35 10.99 -10.71 -9.59
N CYS A 36 11.38 -10.00 -8.54
CA CYS A 36 12.78 -9.67 -8.27
C CYS A 36 13.50 -10.71 -7.40
N LYS A 37 12.79 -11.63 -6.72
CA LYS A 37 13.24 -12.58 -5.68
C LYS A 37 13.87 -11.94 -4.43
N ARG A 38 14.63 -10.87 -4.61
CA ARG A 38 15.27 -10.04 -3.59
C ARG A 38 15.14 -8.59 -4.03
N LEU A 39 14.65 -7.74 -3.14
CA LEU A 39 14.65 -6.30 -3.36
C LEU A 39 16.04 -5.77 -2.99
N GLU A 40 16.63 -4.99 -3.88
CA GLU A 40 17.88 -4.27 -3.59
C GLU A 40 17.69 -3.36 -2.36
N PRO A 41 18.71 -3.19 -1.51
CA PRO A 41 18.59 -2.43 -0.26
C PRO A 41 18.09 -0.99 -0.46
N THR A 42 18.41 -0.36 -1.61
CA THR A 42 17.90 0.97 -2.00
C THR A 42 16.38 1.01 -2.23
N ARG A 43 15.76 -0.12 -2.58
CA ARG A 43 14.31 -0.27 -2.82
C ARG A 43 13.56 -0.83 -1.62
N THR A 44 14.26 -1.42 -0.65
CA THR A 44 13.69 -1.81 0.65
C THR A 44 13.47 -0.59 1.53
N ALA A 45 12.70 -0.75 2.62
CA ALA A 45 12.25 0.34 3.49
C ALA A 45 13.36 1.36 3.77
N THR A 46 13.33 2.49 3.04
CA THR A 46 14.05 3.69 3.43
C THR A 46 13.26 4.25 4.61
N VAL A 47 13.42 3.63 5.77
CA VAL A 47 13.02 4.24 7.04
C VAL A 47 13.87 5.48 7.10
N GLY A 48 13.26 6.63 6.78
CA GLY A 48 13.95 7.91 6.70
C GLY A 48 14.81 8.04 7.93
N THR A 49 16.12 8.18 7.73
CA THR A 49 17.01 8.57 8.80
C THR A 49 16.38 9.79 9.47
N PRO A 50 16.20 9.79 10.80
CA PRO A 50 15.70 10.98 11.46
C PRO A 50 16.62 12.13 11.07
N LYS A 51 16.05 13.17 10.46
CA LYS A 51 16.76 14.42 10.30
C LYS A 51 17.11 14.87 11.72
N CYS A 52 18.41 14.99 11.99
CA CYS A 52 18.92 15.70 13.16
C CYS A 52 18.27 17.08 13.25
#